data_AF-A0A087D9F9-F1
#
_entry.id   AF-A0A087D9F9-F1
#
_cell.length_a   1.000
_cell.length_b   1.000
_cell.length_c   1.000
_cell.angle_alpha   90.00
_cell.angle_beta   90.00
_cell.angle_gamma   90.00
#
_symmetry.space_group_name_H-M   'P 1'
#
loop_
_entity.id
_entity.type
_entity.pdbx_description
1 polymer ?
#
loop_
_entity_poly.entity_id
_entity_poly.type
_entity_poly.pdbx_seq_one_letter_code
_entity_poly.pdbx_strand_id
1 'polypeptide(L)'
;MKHRHRRLPAAALVVAACLSLSACEPAGKAVGDTHETEPKVAHIGEIRSDVTVGLIGSTSPDLDRMALDQLDAADLSAVYVATTDTDDPTAAACQGVADLIERRASIIVISGIDVTEANADAWDQALHAARSAGFPVALLAPVAPPADESLYAATLTVNDRAATSVPLDQALMTIIDDRPHERNLMVSTLH
;
A
#
# COMPACT_ATOMS: atom_id res chain seq x y z
N MET A 1 -3.66 -74.53 20.13
CA MET A 1 -3.62 -73.71 18.90
C MET A 1 -4.52 -72.50 19.06
N LYS A 2 -3.99 -71.32 19.38
CA LYS A 2 -4.70 -70.03 19.23
C LYS A 2 -3.67 -68.93 18.93
N HIS A 3 -3.41 -68.71 17.65
CA HIS A 3 -2.93 -67.43 17.14
C HIS A 3 -4.13 -66.66 16.63
N ARG A 4 -4.28 -65.41 17.06
CA ARG A 4 -4.74 -64.31 16.20
C ARG A 4 -4.46 -62.98 16.90
N HIS A 5 -3.31 -62.41 16.54
CA HIS A 5 -2.96 -61.03 16.80
C HIS A 5 -3.98 -60.14 16.08
N ARG A 6 -4.68 -59.30 16.84
CA ARG A 6 -5.55 -58.27 16.31
C ARG A 6 -4.87 -56.93 16.60
N ARG A 7 -4.13 -56.43 15.61
CA ARG A 7 -3.53 -55.08 15.63
C ARG A 7 -4.63 -54.08 15.33
N LEU A 8 -4.80 -53.06 16.17
CA LEU A 8 -5.50 -51.80 15.88
C LEU A 8 -4.79 -50.65 16.62
N PRO A 9 -4.82 -49.42 16.07
CA PRO A 9 -3.65 -48.56 15.90
C PRO A 9 -3.43 -47.54 17.03
N ALA A 10 -2.17 -47.13 17.17
CA ALA A 10 -1.72 -46.02 18.01
C ALA A 10 -2.27 -44.69 17.46
N ALA A 11 -3.04 -43.97 18.29
CA ALA A 11 -3.43 -42.59 18.03
C ALA A 11 -2.25 -41.67 18.38
N ALA A 12 -1.50 -41.23 17.37
CA ALA A 12 -0.54 -40.15 17.50
C ALA A 12 -1.29 -38.82 17.39
N LEU A 13 -1.60 -38.20 18.53
CA LEU A 13 -2.09 -36.84 18.59
C LEU A 13 -0.90 -35.89 18.40
N VAL A 14 -0.64 -35.51 17.15
CA VAL A 14 0.28 -34.41 16.83
C VAL A 14 -0.53 -33.13 16.85
N VAL A 15 -0.45 -32.38 17.95
CA VAL A 15 -0.86 -30.97 17.96
C VAL A 15 0.28 -30.17 17.34
N ALA A 16 0.26 -30.09 16.00
CA ALA A 16 0.93 -29.03 15.25
C ALA A 16 -0.01 -27.81 15.25
N ALA A 17 0.40 -26.56 15.15
CA ALA A 17 1.64 -25.83 15.37
C ALA A 17 1.27 -24.35 15.05
N CYS A 18 2.10 -23.41 15.48
CA CYS A 18 2.25 -22.09 14.88
C CYS A 18 1.10 -21.07 15.05
N LEU A 19 1.05 -20.42 16.22
CA LEU A 19 0.64 -19.02 16.29
C LEU A 19 1.72 -18.16 15.61
N SER A 20 1.74 -18.15 14.27
CA SER A 20 2.65 -17.32 13.49
C SER A 20 1.84 -16.52 12.49
N LEU A 21 1.22 -15.45 12.99
CA LEU A 21 0.80 -14.31 12.18
C LEU A 21 1.44 -13.07 12.83
N SER A 22 2.76 -12.95 12.69
CA SER A 22 3.32 -11.61 12.57
C SER A 22 2.83 -11.10 11.22
N ALA A 23 1.64 -10.52 11.19
CA ALA A 23 1.26 -9.70 10.05
C ALA A 23 2.37 -8.65 9.88
N CYS A 24 2.74 -8.33 8.65
CA CYS A 24 3.82 -7.37 8.38
C CYS A 24 3.39 -5.92 8.71
N GLU A 25 2.19 -5.75 9.28
CA GLU A 25 1.64 -4.45 9.66
C GLU A 25 2.02 -4.06 11.10
N PRO A 26 2.23 -2.76 11.33
CA PRO A 26 2.38 -2.23 12.68
C PRO A 26 1.05 -2.20 13.43
N ALA A 27 1.08 -2.28 14.75
CA ALA A 27 -0.15 -2.30 15.56
C ALA A 27 -0.84 -0.91 15.56
N GLY A 28 -2.08 -0.84 15.05
CA GLY A 28 -2.91 0.37 15.09
C GLY A 28 -2.39 1.56 14.28
N LYS A 29 -1.42 1.33 13.38
CA LYS A 29 -0.80 2.33 12.52
C LYS A 29 -0.78 1.88 11.06
N ALA A 30 -0.62 2.84 10.15
CA ALA A 30 -0.38 2.55 8.75
C ALA A 30 1.08 2.16 8.53
N VAL A 31 1.30 1.29 7.54
CA VAL A 31 2.66 0.98 7.07
C VAL A 31 3.23 2.25 6.44
N GLY A 32 4.46 2.61 6.82
CA GLY A 32 5.10 3.86 6.39
C GLY A 32 4.65 5.10 7.16
N ASP A 33 3.90 4.97 8.26
CA ASP A 33 3.59 6.03 9.24
C ASP A 33 3.88 5.54 10.68
N THR A 34 5.07 4.94 10.87
CA THR A 34 5.52 4.35 12.14
C THR A 34 6.78 4.98 12.73
N HIS A 35 7.32 6.00 12.08
CA HIS A 35 8.53 6.73 12.47
C HIS A 35 8.57 7.28 13.91
N GLU A 36 7.42 7.48 14.57
CA GLU A 36 7.32 7.89 15.99
C GLU A 36 7.79 6.77 16.97
N THR A 37 7.85 5.53 16.50
CA THR A 37 8.33 4.38 17.27
C THR A 37 9.76 4.07 16.84
N GLU A 38 10.74 4.22 17.74
CA GLU A 38 12.15 3.93 17.42
C GLU A 38 12.29 2.54 16.77
N PRO A 39 12.89 2.44 15.55
CA PRO A 39 13.11 1.16 14.91
C PRO A 39 14.01 0.30 15.78
N LYS A 40 13.59 -0.94 16.06
CA LYS A 40 14.40 -1.88 16.87
C LYS A 40 15.70 -2.32 16.16
N VAL A 41 15.81 -2.04 14.86
CA VAL A 41 16.96 -2.27 13.98
C VAL A 41 16.98 -1.16 12.92
N ALA A 42 18.16 -0.59 12.64
CA ALA A 42 18.31 0.37 11.53
C ALA A 42 18.15 -0.36 10.18
N HIS A 43 17.13 0.02 9.41
CA HIS A 43 16.99 -0.42 8.01
C HIS A 43 17.84 0.49 7.12
N ILE A 44 18.54 -0.09 6.14
CA ILE A 44 19.13 0.68 5.04
C ILE A 44 17.94 1.08 4.17
N GLY A 45 17.72 2.39 3.99
CA GLY A 45 16.63 2.89 3.15
C GLY A 45 16.68 2.31 1.73
N GLU A 46 15.54 2.30 1.07
CA GLU A 46 15.43 1.72 -0.27
C GLU A 46 16.29 2.52 -1.27
N ILE A 47 16.94 1.79 -2.17
CA ILE A 47 17.69 2.40 -3.26
C ILE A 47 16.70 2.73 -4.36
N ARG A 48 16.70 3.98 -4.87
CA ARG A 48 15.74 4.43 -5.90
C ARG A 48 15.59 3.47 -7.09
N SER A 49 16.67 2.81 -7.51
CA SER A 49 16.65 1.83 -8.62
C SER A 49 15.84 0.57 -8.34
N ASP A 50 15.62 0.26 -7.06
CA ASP A 50 14.92 -0.95 -6.61
C ASP A 50 13.45 -0.63 -6.25
N VAL A 51 13.08 0.65 -6.31
CA VAL A 51 11.72 1.12 -6.01
C VAL A 51 10.83 0.98 -7.24
N THR A 52 9.73 0.25 -7.07
CA THR A 52 8.63 0.20 -8.03
C THR A 52 7.37 0.82 -7.40
N VAL A 53 6.93 1.96 -7.94
CA VAL A 53 5.70 2.63 -7.52
C VAL A 53 4.51 1.99 -8.23
N GLY A 54 3.57 1.42 -7.49
CA GLY A 54 2.30 1.01 -8.05
C GLY A 54 1.32 2.18 -8.05
N LEU A 55 0.85 2.64 -9.21
CA LEU A 55 -0.14 3.71 -9.31
C LEU A 55 -1.49 3.14 -9.74
N ILE A 56 -2.49 3.21 -8.86
CA ILE A 56 -3.89 2.97 -9.19
C ILE A 56 -4.48 4.27 -9.71
N GLY A 57 -4.99 4.23 -10.95
CA GLY A 57 -5.54 5.39 -11.64
C GLY A 57 -6.85 5.90 -11.05
N SER A 58 -7.17 7.14 -11.41
CA SER A 58 -8.38 7.84 -11.01
C SER A 58 -9.33 8.04 -12.20
N THR A 59 -10.48 8.68 -11.94
CA THR A 59 -11.34 9.21 -13.00
C THR A 59 -10.77 10.46 -13.68
N SER A 60 -9.61 10.95 -13.25
CA SER A 60 -8.89 12.11 -13.79
C SER A 60 -7.56 11.67 -14.44
N PRO A 61 -7.55 11.39 -15.76
CA PRO A 61 -6.34 10.97 -16.47
C PRO A 61 -5.20 12.01 -16.42
N ASP A 62 -5.52 13.28 -16.21
CA ASP A 62 -4.53 14.35 -16.12
C ASP A 62 -3.74 14.27 -14.81
N LEU A 63 -4.41 13.98 -13.69
CA LEU A 63 -3.74 13.76 -12.40
C LEU A 63 -2.79 12.55 -12.48
N ASP A 64 -3.27 11.46 -13.06
CA ASP A 64 -2.50 10.23 -13.23
C ASP A 64 -1.26 10.48 -14.09
N ARG A 65 -1.41 11.19 -15.21
CA ARG A 65 -0.29 11.52 -16.11
C ARG A 65 0.72 12.44 -15.45
N MET A 66 0.28 13.47 -14.73
CA MET A 66 1.18 14.36 -13.99
C MET A 66 2.04 13.58 -12.98
N ALA A 67 1.45 12.62 -12.27
CA ALA A 67 2.19 11.76 -11.35
C ALA A 67 3.19 10.87 -12.11
N LEU A 68 2.74 10.18 -13.17
CA LEU A 68 3.60 9.30 -13.98
C LEU A 68 4.77 10.06 -14.62
N ASP A 69 4.53 11.24 -15.19
CA ASP A 69 5.56 12.08 -15.80
C ASP A 69 6.60 12.52 -14.76
N GLN A 70 6.17 12.82 -13.52
CA GLN A 70 7.09 13.18 -12.44
C GLN A 70 7.94 11.98 -12.00
N LEU A 71 7.35 10.79 -11.88
CA LEU A 71 8.06 9.57 -11.52
C LEU A 71 9.10 9.19 -12.60
N ASP A 72 8.73 9.30 -13.87
CA ASP A 72 9.64 9.09 -15.00
C ASP A 72 10.79 10.11 -15.00
N ALA A 73 10.49 11.40 -14.79
CA ALA A 73 11.51 12.45 -14.67
C ALA A 73 12.45 12.25 -13.47
N ALA A 74 11.98 11.57 -12.41
CA ALA A 74 12.78 11.20 -11.24
C ALA A 74 13.48 9.83 -11.36
N ASP A 75 13.36 9.16 -12.52
CA ASP A 75 13.93 7.84 -12.81
C ASP A 75 13.40 6.73 -11.86
N LEU A 76 12.14 6.87 -11.42
CA LEU A 76 11.42 5.87 -10.61
C LEU A 76 10.52 4.98 -11.49
N SER A 77 10.65 3.67 -11.33
CA SER A 77 9.81 2.71 -12.05
C SER A 77 8.36 2.80 -11.55
N ALA A 78 7.40 2.87 -12.48
CA ALA A 78 5.98 2.90 -12.17
C ALA A 78 5.21 1.78 -12.87
N VAL A 79 4.33 1.11 -12.13
CA VAL A 79 3.34 0.17 -12.65
C VAL A 79 1.97 0.83 -12.54
N TYR A 80 1.38 1.19 -13.69
CA TYR A 80 0.08 1.84 -13.75
C TYR A 80 -1.06 0.82 -13.91
N VAL A 81 -2.09 0.95 -13.08
CA VAL A 81 -3.37 0.23 -13.20
C VAL A 81 -4.43 1.24 -13.59
N ALA A 82 -4.83 1.22 -14.85
CA ALA A 82 -5.92 2.07 -15.34
C ALA A 82 -7.26 1.59 -14.80
N THR A 83 -8.06 2.51 -14.28
CA THR A 83 -9.44 2.26 -13.81
C THR A 83 -10.47 2.94 -14.71
N THR A 84 -10.02 3.85 -15.59
CA THR A 84 -10.82 4.49 -16.63
C THR A 84 -11.31 3.47 -17.66
N ASP A 85 -12.47 3.73 -18.24
CA ASP A 85 -13.10 2.87 -19.26
C ASP A 85 -13.43 1.44 -18.79
N THR A 86 -13.56 1.24 -17.47
CA THR A 86 -14.05 -0.01 -16.87
C THR A 86 -15.50 0.16 -16.42
N ASP A 87 -16.28 -0.93 -16.47
CA ASP A 87 -17.69 -0.92 -16.03
C ASP A 87 -17.83 -0.68 -14.52
N ASP A 88 -16.83 -1.11 -13.73
CA ASP A 88 -16.73 -0.88 -12.29
C ASP A 88 -15.30 -0.43 -11.92
N PRO A 89 -15.05 0.89 -11.92
CA PRO A 89 -13.75 1.45 -11.58
C PRO A 89 -13.29 1.13 -10.16
N THR A 90 -14.22 0.97 -9.19
CA THR A 90 -13.83 0.68 -7.81
C THR A 90 -13.38 -0.77 -7.68
N ALA A 91 -14.11 -1.72 -8.27
CA ALA A 91 -13.69 -3.11 -8.30
C ALA A 91 -12.34 -3.28 -9.02
N ALA A 92 -12.15 -2.60 -10.16
CA ALA A 92 -10.88 -2.59 -10.89
C ALA A 92 -9.74 -2.03 -10.03
N ALA A 93 -9.97 -0.93 -9.32
CA ALA A 93 -8.99 -0.33 -8.42
C ALA A 93 -8.60 -1.27 -7.27
N CYS A 94 -9.58 -1.88 -6.59
CA CYS A 94 -9.36 -2.81 -5.49
C CYS A 94 -8.62 -4.07 -5.95
N GLN A 95 -8.96 -4.61 -7.12
CA GLN A 95 -8.20 -5.70 -7.73
C GLN A 95 -6.77 -5.26 -8.07
N GLY A 96 -6.59 -4.04 -8.59
CA GLY A 96 -5.29 -3.46 -8.84
C GLY A 96 -4.39 -3.41 -7.60
N VAL A 97 -4.96 -3.11 -6.42
CA VAL A 97 -4.23 -3.17 -5.15
C VAL A 97 -3.69 -4.59 -4.91
N ALA A 98 -4.52 -5.62 -5.09
CA ALA A 98 -4.09 -7.01 -4.95
C ALA A 98 -2.98 -7.38 -5.95
N ASP A 99 -3.12 -6.97 -7.21
CA ASP A 99 -2.13 -7.23 -8.26
C ASP A 99 -0.78 -6.56 -7.94
N LEU A 100 -0.79 -5.35 -7.38
CA LEU A 100 0.42 -4.63 -6.98
C LEU A 100 1.13 -5.26 -5.77
N ILE A 101 0.36 -5.84 -4.84
CA ILE A 101 0.91 -6.65 -3.74
C ILE A 101 1.64 -7.87 -4.30
N GLU A 102 1.01 -8.60 -5.23
CA GLU A 102 1.62 -9.79 -5.86
C GLU A 102 2.88 -9.44 -6.66
N ARG A 103 2.86 -8.27 -7.33
CA ARG A 103 4.02 -7.73 -8.08
C ARG A 103 5.11 -7.15 -7.20
N ARG A 104 4.90 -7.06 -5.88
CA ARG A 104 5.86 -6.49 -4.91
C ARG A 104 6.23 -5.04 -5.23
N ALA A 105 5.23 -4.20 -5.51
CA ALA A 105 5.45 -2.75 -5.51
C ALA A 105 6.05 -2.29 -4.16
N SER A 106 6.90 -1.27 -4.17
CA SER A 106 7.49 -0.73 -2.94
C SER A 106 6.49 0.16 -2.19
N ILE A 107 5.55 0.76 -2.91
CA ILE A 107 4.45 1.57 -2.39
C ILE A 107 3.27 1.50 -3.36
N ILE A 108 2.05 1.60 -2.83
CA ILE A 108 0.83 1.71 -3.62
C ILE A 108 0.31 3.15 -3.50
N VAL A 109 0.25 3.86 -4.62
CA VAL A 109 -0.33 5.20 -4.71
C VAL A 109 -1.72 5.07 -5.33
N ILE A 110 -2.74 5.58 -4.66
CA ILE A 110 -4.11 5.58 -5.16
C ILE A 110 -4.50 7.01 -5.52
N SER A 111 -4.69 7.24 -6.80
CA SER A 111 -5.08 8.54 -7.34
C SER A 111 -6.59 8.75 -7.17
N GLY A 112 -6.98 9.91 -6.64
CA GLY A 112 -8.36 10.38 -6.64
C GLY A 112 -9.37 9.48 -5.94
N ILE A 113 -8.96 8.70 -4.94
CA ILE A 113 -9.88 7.79 -4.23
C ILE A 113 -11.11 8.53 -3.70
N ASP A 114 -12.28 7.95 -3.91
CA ASP A 114 -13.58 8.46 -3.48
C ASP A 114 -14.34 7.36 -2.74
N VAL A 115 -14.18 7.31 -1.42
CA VAL A 115 -14.88 6.37 -0.54
C VAL A 115 -16.29 6.89 -0.25
N THR A 116 -17.27 6.06 -0.58
CA THR A 116 -18.70 6.26 -0.37
C THR A 116 -19.28 5.08 0.40
N GLU A 117 -20.50 5.20 0.92
CA GLU A 117 -21.17 4.08 1.59
C GLU A 117 -21.31 2.83 0.69
N ALA A 118 -21.40 3.01 -0.62
CA ALA A 118 -21.59 1.90 -1.56
C ALA A 118 -20.31 1.08 -1.81
N ASN A 119 -19.13 1.67 -1.58
CA ASN A 119 -17.84 1.03 -1.88
C ASN A 119 -16.87 0.95 -0.69
N ALA A 120 -17.30 1.41 0.50
CA ALA A 120 -16.48 1.42 1.71
C ALA A 120 -15.92 0.03 2.06
N ASP A 121 -16.76 -1.01 2.04
CA ASP A 121 -16.32 -2.38 2.38
C ASP A 121 -15.27 -2.93 1.40
N ALA A 122 -15.36 -2.57 0.12
CA ALA A 122 -14.39 -3.01 -0.89
C ALA A 122 -13.04 -2.33 -0.67
N TRP A 123 -13.04 -1.02 -0.42
CA TRP A 123 -11.83 -0.27 -0.11
C TRP A 123 -11.20 -0.70 1.22
N ASP A 124 -12.01 -0.90 2.25
CA ASP A 124 -11.56 -1.38 3.56
C ASP A 124 -10.82 -2.72 3.41
N GLN A 125 -11.42 -3.68 2.70
CA GLN A 125 -10.79 -4.97 2.43
C GLN A 125 -9.48 -4.85 1.64
N ALA A 126 -9.47 -4.05 0.56
CA ALA A 126 -8.28 -3.91 -0.29
C ALA A 126 -7.12 -3.25 0.46
N LEU A 127 -7.40 -2.21 1.22
CA LEU A 127 -6.38 -1.49 1.99
C LEU A 127 -5.91 -2.28 3.21
N HIS A 128 -6.79 -3.03 3.87
CA HIS A 128 -6.36 -3.99 4.88
C HIS A 128 -5.44 -5.06 4.30
N ALA A 129 -5.71 -5.55 3.10
CA ALA A 129 -4.82 -6.51 2.44
C ALA A 129 -3.43 -5.92 2.19
N ALA A 130 -3.35 -4.68 1.68
CA ALA A 130 -2.08 -3.97 1.49
C ALA A 130 -1.32 -3.78 2.81
N ARG A 131 -2.03 -3.28 3.83
CA ARG A 131 -1.48 -3.06 5.18
C ARG A 131 -0.95 -4.35 5.78
N SER A 132 -1.75 -5.42 5.82
CA SER A 132 -1.37 -6.72 6.38
C SER A 132 -0.20 -7.37 5.62
N ALA A 133 -0.07 -7.09 4.32
CA ALA A 133 1.07 -7.50 3.51
C ALA A 133 2.33 -6.64 3.72
N GLY A 134 2.25 -5.53 4.46
CA GLY A 134 3.37 -4.65 4.76
C GLY A 134 3.64 -3.61 3.67
N PHE A 135 2.65 -3.23 2.88
CA PHE A 135 2.79 -2.25 1.81
C PHE A 135 2.31 -0.88 2.29
N PRO A 136 3.14 0.18 2.22
CA PRO A 136 2.65 1.53 2.45
C PRO A 136 1.66 1.92 1.34
N VAL A 137 0.62 2.66 1.73
CA VAL A 137 -0.36 3.23 0.80
C VAL A 137 -0.34 4.75 0.93
N ALA A 138 -0.21 5.47 -0.19
CA ALA A 138 -0.36 6.92 -0.23
C ALA A 138 -1.56 7.31 -1.09
N LEU A 139 -2.34 8.30 -0.64
CA LEU A 139 -3.53 8.76 -1.35
C LEU A 139 -3.19 10.05 -2.10
N LEU A 140 -3.11 10.00 -3.43
CA LEU A 140 -2.83 11.17 -4.26
C LEU A 140 -4.13 11.89 -4.58
N ALA A 141 -4.26 13.13 -4.10
CA ALA A 141 -5.41 14.01 -4.23
C ALA A 141 -6.76 13.28 -4.01
N PRO A 142 -6.95 12.62 -2.84
CA PRO A 142 -8.20 11.91 -2.56
C PRO A 142 -9.40 12.86 -2.61
N VAL A 143 -10.52 12.38 -3.14
CA VAL A 143 -11.82 13.08 -3.08
C VAL A 143 -12.44 12.85 -1.70
N ALA A 144 -12.52 11.59 -1.29
CA ALA A 144 -12.98 11.16 0.03
C ALA A 144 -12.09 10.01 0.52
N PRO A 145 -11.17 10.26 1.47
CA PRO A 145 -10.29 9.21 1.99
C PRO A 145 -11.06 8.22 2.88
N PRO A 146 -10.54 6.99 3.09
CA PRO A 146 -11.07 6.06 4.08
C PRO A 146 -11.09 6.67 5.48
N ALA A 147 -12.11 6.35 6.28
CA ALA A 147 -12.22 6.84 7.65
C ALA A 147 -11.21 6.18 8.60
N ASP A 148 -10.82 4.93 8.34
CA ASP A 148 -9.75 4.27 9.09
C ASP A 148 -8.39 4.78 8.60
N GLU A 149 -7.87 5.72 9.37
CA GLU A 149 -6.58 6.34 9.17
C GLU A 149 -5.39 5.37 9.30
N SER A 150 -5.57 4.17 9.85
CA SER A 150 -4.50 3.16 9.92
C SER A 150 -4.25 2.44 8.58
N LEU A 151 -5.04 2.72 7.55
CA LEU A 151 -4.99 2.04 6.24
C LEU A 151 -4.09 2.71 5.20
N TYR A 152 -3.62 3.94 5.44
CA TYR A 152 -2.78 4.68 4.51
C TYR A 152 -1.76 5.53 5.27
N ALA A 153 -0.56 5.72 4.73
CA ALA A 153 0.49 6.48 5.40
C ALA A 153 0.20 7.99 5.37
N ALA A 154 -0.13 8.52 4.18
CA ALA A 154 -0.33 9.94 3.97
C ALA A 154 -1.31 10.24 2.83
N THR A 155 -1.89 11.44 2.87
CA THR A 155 -2.52 12.08 1.71
C THR A 155 -1.54 13.05 1.07
N LEU A 156 -1.53 13.09 -0.27
CA LEU A 156 -0.64 13.90 -1.09
C LEU A 156 -1.49 14.86 -1.91
N THR A 157 -1.47 16.14 -1.60
CA THR A 157 -2.21 17.17 -2.35
C THR A 157 -1.29 17.83 -3.36
N VAL A 158 -1.61 17.72 -4.65
CA VAL A 158 -0.82 18.37 -5.70
C VAL A 158 -0.99 19.89 -5.62
N ASN A 159 0.12 20.61 -5.44
CA ASN A 159 0.16 22.06 -5.46
C ASN A 159 1.54 22.54 -5.92
N ASP A 160 1.76 22.60 -7.23
CA ASP A 160 3.06 22.96 -7.82
C ASP A 160 3.48 24.42 -7.56
N ARG A 161 2.59 25.23 -6.99
CA ARG A 161 2.83 26.65 -6.70
C ARG A 161 3.13 26.93 -5.24
N ALA A 162 2.88 25.97 -4.34
CA ALA A 162 3.15 26.17 -2.93
C ALA A 162 4.65 26.05 -2.64
N ALA A 163 5.18 27.05 -1.93
CA ALA A 163 6.59 27.07 -1.51
C ALA A 163 6.97 25.94 -0.55
N THR A 164 5.96 25.31 0.08
CA THR A 164 6.12 24.18 1.01
C THR A 164 5.94 22.83 0.34
N SER A 165 5.65 22.79 -0.97
CA SER A 165 5.50 21.53 -1.68
C SER A 165 6.83 20.81 -1.81
N VAL A 166 6.83 19.51 -1.50
CA VAL A 166 7.96 18.63 -1.75
C VAL A 166 7.79 17.90 -3.08
N PRO A 167 8.85 17.54 -3.80
CA PRO A 167 8.71 16.69 -5.00
C PRO A 167 7.99 15.38 -4.66
N LEU A 168 7.10 14.93 -5.56
CA LEU A 168 6.30 13.71 -5.35
C LEU A 168 7.20 12.49 -5.10
N ASP A 169 8.24 12.26 -5.90
CA ASP A 169 9.23 11.19 -5.68
C ASP A 169 9.86 11.24 -4.29
N GLN A 170 10.23 12.44 -3.80
CA GLN A 170 10.82 12.61 -2.49
C GLN A 170 9.84 12.26 -1.38
N ALA A 171 8.57 12.64 -1.52
CA ALA A 171 7.52 12.25 -0.57
C ALA A 171 7.35 10.73 -0.52
N LEU A 172 7.27 10.07 -1.67
CA LEU A 172 7.12 8.61 -1.75
C LEU A 172 8.32 7.89 -1.14
N MET A 173 9.56 8.31 -1.45
CA MET A 173 10.76 7.73 -0.84
C MET A 173 10.77 7.91 0.68
N THR A 174 10.28 9.05 1.18
CA THR A 174 10.20 9.30 2.63
C THR A 174 9.22 8.35 3.31
N ILE A 175 8.07 8.08 2.68
CA ILE A 175 7.06 7.12 3.16
C ILE A 175 7.59 5.67 3.08
N ILE A 176 8.22 5.29 1.96
CA ILE A 176 8.81 3.96 1.76
C ILE A 176 9.84 3.65 2.86
N ASP A 177 10.70 4.62 3.17
CA ASP A 177 11.73 4.49 4.20
C ASP A 177 11.19 4.61 5.64
N ASP A 178 9.89 4.84 5.82
CA ASP A 178 9.26 5.18 7.10
C ASP A 178 10.03 6.31 7.85
N ARG A 179 10.45 7.32 7.10
CA ARG A 179 11.12 8.52 7.65
C ARG A 179 10.07 9.53 8.13
N PRO A 180 10.38 10.38 9.12
CA PRO A 180 9.43 11.37 9.63
C PRO A 180 8.80 12.23 8.53
N HIS A 181 7.46 12.24 8.47
CA HIS A 181 6.69 13.08 7.56
C HIS A 181 5.33 13.47 8.16
N GLU A 182 4.71 14.50 7.59
CA GLU A 182 3.31 14.82 7.92
C GLU A 182 2.36 13.83 7.22
N ARG A 183 1.14 13.67 7.75
CA ARG A 183 0.10 12.84 7.11
C ARG A 183 -0.61 13.53 5.95
N ASN A 184 -0.48 14.85 5.83
CA ASN A 184 -1.05 15.63 4.74
C ASN A 184 0.08 16.44 4.10
N LEU A 185 0.62 15.93 2.99
CA LEU A 185 1.76 16.54 2.31
C LEU A 185 1.27 17.33 1.10
N MET A 186 1.78 18.55 0.93
CA MET A 186 1.69 19.22 -0.38
C MET A 186 2.82 18.70 -1.25
N VAL A 187 2.49 18.26 -2.45
CA VAL A 187 3.47 17.70 -3.39
C VAL A 187 3.50 18.50 -4.69
N SER A 188 4.69 18.57 -5.29
CA SER A 188 4.92 19.09 -6.63
C SER A 188 5.07 17.92 -7.61
N THR A 189 4.40 18.05 -8.75
CA THR A 189 4.54 17.19 -9.93
C THR A 189 5.44 17.82 -11.00
N LEU A 190 5.89 19.06 -10.79
CA LEU A 190 6.87 19.73 -11.63
C LEU A 190 8.30 19.42 -11.19
N HIS A 191 9.18 19.35 -12.18
CA HIS A 191 10.63 19.23 -12.04
C HIS A 191 11.33 20.56 -12.35
#